data_AF-A0A2N3DXN6-F1
#
_entry.id   AF-A0A2N3DXN6-F1
#
_cell.length_a   1.000
_cell.length_b   1.000
_cell.length_c   1.000
_cell.angle_alpha   90.00
_cell.angle_beta   90.00
_cell.angle_gamma   90.00
#
_symmetry.space_group_name_H-M   'P 1'
#
loop_
_entity.id
_entity.type
_entity.pdbx_description
1 polymer ?
#
loop_
_entity_poly.entity_id
_entity_poly.type
_entity_poly.pdbx_seq_one_letter_code
_entity_poly.pdbx_strand_id
1 'polypeptide(L)'
;MTRPASSPSPDRPGDFDAGLARAGRAVQSGRYGEARAVLAALETLVWDDAHRLRRLAEYHSHMNRPADAERCCARAVELAPEDGSARYDLAAASIALGRIDAAEAHFDRVIADNPRDWDAWANRSTLRRATAERNHVAALERALAEADGDGDARIALGHALAKEYEDLGQYDQAFAALKAAADARRARLSYRVADDVETMVAIAAAFSVERLRAAPAASGEPGPIFILGLPRSGTTLVDRILSSHSRVASLGEIQDFALALIEGAGQARDKADLIRRSAAMDHDLLGRNYRARVVRISVQ
;
A
#
# COMPACT_ATOMS: atom_id res chain seq x y z
N MET A 1 12.49 7.44 -50.78
CA MET A 1 12.10 8.62 -49.98
C MET A 1 11.06 8.18 -48.97
N THR A 2 11.51 7.75 -47.80
CA THR A 2 10.69 7.26 -46.68
C THR A 2 10.36 8.45 -45.77
N ARG A 3 9.07 8.74 -45.57
CA ARG A 3 8.62 9.73 -44.57
C ARG A 3 9.01 9.24 -43.18
N PRO A 4 9.61 10.08 -42.32
CA PRO A 4 9.86 9.68 -40.94
C PRO A 4 8.54 9.58 -40.19
N ALA A 5 8.44 8.56 -39.33
CA ALA A 5 7.37 8.39 -38.37
C ALA A 5 7.29 9.61 -37.46
N SER A 6 6.10 10.20 -37.35
CA SER A 6 5.81 11.30 -36.45
C SER A 6 5.93 10.84 -35.00
N SER A 7 6.89 11.40 -34.27
CA SER A 7 7.02 11.30 -32.82
C SER A 7 5.74 11.76 -32.12
N PRO A 8 5.29 11.12 -31.02
CA PRO A 8 4.16 11.61 -30.25
C PRO A 8 4.54 12.96 -29.63
N SER A 9 3.78 14.01 -29.97
CA SER A 9 3.93 15.35 -29.41
C SER A 9 3.54 15.32 -27.93
N PRO A 10 4.38 15.77 -26.99
CA PRO A 10 3.96 15.94 -25.60
C PRO A 10 3.06 17.18 -25.51
N ASP A 11 2.01 17.08 -24.71
CA ASP A 11 1.10 18.16 -24.31
C ASP A 11 0.27 18.83 -25.42
N ARG A 12 -0.79 18.14 -25.87
CA ARG A 12 -2.01 18.85 -26.30
C ARG A 12 -2.85 19.19 -25.06
N PRO A 13 -3.20 20.46 -24.82
CA PRO A 13 -4.23 20.83 -23.86
C PRO A 13 -5.55 20.18 -24.31
N GLY A 14 -5.95 19.08 -23.67
CA GLY A 14 -7.13 18.30 -24.06
C GLY A 14 -6.95 16.78 -23.97
N ASP A 15 -5.72 16.28 -23.86
CA ASP A 15 -5.47 14.86 -23.61
C ASP A 15 -5.59 14.55 -22.11
N PHE A 16 -6.68 13.88 -21.74
CA PHE A 16 -7.01 13.51 -20.36
C PHE A 16 -5.92 12.64 -19.73
N ASP A 17 -5.38 11.66 -20.45
CA ASP A 17 -4.38 10.73 -19.93
C ASP A 17 -3.04 11.43 -19.71
N ALA A 18 -2.65 12.30 -20.65
CA ALA A 18 -1.45 13.13 -20.48
C ALA A 18 -1.59 14.08 -19.28
N GLY A 19 -2.78 14.67 -19.09
CA GLY A 19 -3.09 15.52 -17.95
C GLY A 19 -3.03 14.78 -16.61
N LEU A 20 -3.63 13.59 -16.52
CA LEU A 20 -3.58 12.76 -15.31
C LEU A 20 -2.14 12.34 -14.99
N ALA A 21 -1.36 11.95 -16.00
CA ALA A 21 0.05 11.61 -15.81
C ALA A 21 0.85 12.82 -15.30
N ARG A 22 0.56 14.03 -15.78
CA ARG A 22 1.16 15.28 -15.27
C ARG A 22 0.76 15.55 -13.83
N ALA A 23 -0.51 15.42 -13.48
CA ALA A 23 -0.99 15.55 -12.10
C ALA A 23 -0.29 14.54 -11.18
N GLY A 24 -0.14 13.28 -11.62
CA GLY A 24 0.56 12.24 -10.86
C GLY A 24 2.02 12.57 -10.60
N ARG A 25 2.76 13.04 -11.62
CA ARG A 25 4.16 13.50 -11.44
C ARG A 25 4.25 14.69 -10.49
N ALA A 26 3.32 15.63 -10.56
CA ALA A 26 3.27 16.77 -9.66
C ALA A 26 3.04 16.33 -8.21
N VAL A 27 2.12 15.39 -7.95
CA VAL A 27 1.89 14.79 -6.62
C VAL A 27 3.15 14.11 -6.11
N GLN A 28 3.79 13.26 -6.91
CA GLN A 28 5.03 12.57 -6.52
C GLN A 28 6.18 13.53 -6.20
N SER A 29 6.18 14.72 -6.81
CA SER A 29 7.17 15.78 -6.57
C SER A 29 6.74 16.78 -5.48
N GLY A 30 5.65 16.53 -4.73
CA GLY A 30 5.12 17.44 -3.71
C GLY A 30 4.52 18.75 -4.22
N ARG A 31 4.34 18.90 -5.54
CA ARG A 31 3.76 20.09 -6.19
C ARG A 31 2.23 20.02 -6.21
N TYR A 32 1.62 20.04 -5.03
CA TYR A 32 0.16 19.88 -4.87
C TYR A 32 -0.66 20.99 -5.54
N GLY A 33 -0.17 22.23 -5.57
CA GLY A 33 -0.85 23.35 -6.23
C GLY A 33 -1.00 23.14 -7.74
N GLU A 34 0.06 22.67 -8.40
CA GLU A 34 0.06 22.33 -9.82
C GLU A 34 -0.88 21.16 -10.09
N ALA A 35 -0.77 20.07 -9.32
CA ALA A 35 -1.64 18.91 -9.45
C ALA A 35 -3.12 19.31 -9.36
N ARG A 36 -3.48 20.18 -8.39
CA ARG A 36 -4.85 20.69 -8.25
C ARG A 36 -5.32 21.49 -9.47
N ALA A 37 -4.49 22.38 -10.00
CA ALA A 37 -4.85 23.17 -11.18
C ALA A 37 -5.07 22.28 -12.41
N VAL A 38 -4.22 21.27 -12.59
CA VAL A 38 -4.35 20.29 -13.68
C VAL A 38 -5.64 19.48 -13.53
N LEU A 39 -5.93 18.93 -12.35
CA LEU A 39 -7.14 18.14 -12.12
C LEU A 39 -8.41 18.97 -12.31
N ALA A 40 -8.44 20.22 -11.83
CA ALA A 40 -9.58 21.11 -12.05
C ALA A 40 -9.82 21.42 -13.54
N ALA A 41 -8.75 21.58 -14.33
CA ALA A 41 -8.86 21.75 -15.77
C ALA A 41 -9.30 20.47 -16.50
N LEU A 42 -8.97 19.29 -15.96
CA LEU A 42 -9.46 18.02 -16.50
C LEU A 42 -10.94 17.81 -16.18
N GLU A 43 -11.40 18.18 -14.98
CA GLU A 43 -12.80 18.07 -14.56
C GLU A 43 -13.74 18.75 -15.56
N THR A 44 -13.41 19.96 -15.99
CA THR A 44 -14.23 20.72 -16.96
C THR A 44 -14.28 20.08 -18.34
N LEU A 45 -13.24 19.31 -18.72
CA LEU A 45 -13.18 18.61 -20.00
C LEU A 45 -13.95 17.30 -20.01
N VAL A 46 -14.19 16.70 -18.84
CA VAL A 46 -14.70 15.33 -18.71
C VAL A 46 -16.01 15.24 -17.90
N TRP A 47 -16.64 16.37 -17.60
CA TRP A 47 -17.83 16.43 -16.74
C TRP A 47 -19.04 15.59 -17.22
N ASP A 48 -19.03 15.18 -18.48
CA ASP A 48 -20.06 14.33 -19.09
C ASP A 48 -19.53 12.92 -19.46
N ASP A 49 -18.37 12.51 -18.93
CA ASP A 49 -17.76 11.19 -19.10
C ASP A 49 -17.58 10.50 -17.75
N ALA A 50 -18.48 9.56 -17.44
CA ALA A 50 -18.50 8.83 -16.16
C ALA A 50 -17.18 8.12 -15.85
N HIS A 51 -16.58 7.46 -16.85
CA HIS A 51 -15.35 6.69 -16.67
C HIS A 51 -14.17 7.61 -16.33
N ARG A 52 -14.05 8.74 -17.03
CA ARG A 52 -13.00 9.72 -16.77
C ARG A 52 -13.21 10.46 -15.44
N LEU A 53 -14.46 10.74 -15.06
CA LEU A 53 -14.77 11.31 -13.75
C LEU A 53 -14.33 10.40 -12.59
N ARG A 54 -14.54 9.09 -12.70
CA ARG A 54 -14.04 8.14 -11.69
C ARG A 54 -12.53 8.15 -11.57
N ARG A 55 -11.82 8.12 -12.70
CA ARG A 55 -10.35 8.22 -12.70
C ARG A 55 -9.87 9.54 -12.10
N LEU A 56 -10.59 10.63 -12.32
CA LEU A 56 -10.29 11.91 -11.68
C LEU A 56 -10.53 11.85 -10.16
N ALA A 57 -11.61 11.20 -9.73
CA ALA A 57 -11.93 11.01 -8.32
C ALA A 57 -10.86 10.21 -7.57
N GLU A 58 -10.31 9.15 -8.19
CA GLU A 58 -9.20 8.36 -7.64
C GLU A 58 -7.99 9.25 -7.29
N TYR A 59 -7.63 10.17 -8.20
CA TYR A 59 -6.56 11.14 -7.94
C TYR A 59 -6.91 12.12 -6.82
N HIS A 60 -8.15 12.58 -6.74
CA HIS A 60 -8.62 13.41 -5.63
C HIS A 60 -8.52 12.67 -4.29
N SER A 61 -8.88 11.39 -4.23
CA SER A 61 -8.74 10.54 -3.05
C SER A 61 -7.27 10.40 -2.63
N HIS A 62 -6.36 10.11 -3.56
CA HIS A 62 -4.91 10.04 -3.28
C HIS A 62 -4.32 11.37 -2.80
N MET A 63 -4.93 12.50 -3.17
CA MET A 63 -4.54 13.84 -2.71
C MET A 63 -5.23 14.27 -1.41
N ASN A 64 -5.94 13.36 -0.73
CA ASN A 64 -6.72 13.65 0.47
C ASN A 64 -7.73 14.81 0.25
N ARG A 65 -8.41 14.81 -0.91
CA ARG A 65 -9.46 15.77 -1.29
C ARG A 65 -10.81 15.07 -1.46
N PRO A 66 -11.41 14.57 -0.37
CA PRO A 66 -12.57 13.70 -0.46
C PRO A 66 -13.84 14.41 -0.97
N ALA A 67 -13.96 15.73 -0.79
CA ALA A 67 -15.08 16.51 -1.34
C ALA A 67 -15.09 16.59 -2.87
N ASP A 68 -13.90 16.67 -3.49
CA ASP A 68 -13.78 16.69 -4.95
C ASP A 68 -13.96 15.29 -5.54
N ALA A 69 -13.44 14.27 -4.84
CA ALA A 69 -13.66 12.87 -5.20
C ALA A 69 -15.17 12.54 -5.16
N GLU A 70 -15.86 12.90 -4.09
CA GLU A 70 -17.31 12.70 -3.95
C GLU A 70 -18.09 13.39 -5.06
N ARG A 71 -17.77 14.66 -5.37
CA ARG A 71 -18.43 15.40 -6.46
C ARG A 71 -18.26 14.70 -7.81
N CYS A 72 -17.05 14.24 -8.13
CA CYS A 72 -16.78 13.52 -9.37
C CYS A 72 -17.49 12.16 -9.42
N CYS A 73 -17.45 11.39 -8.33
CA CYS A 73 -18.14 10.10 -8.24
C CYS A 73 -19.66 10.24 -8.30
N ALA A 74 -20.23 11.25 -7.64
CA ALA A 74 -21.67 11.54 -7.69
C ALA A 74 -22.11 11.82 -9.13
N ARG A 75 -21.36 12.67 -9.84
CA ARG A 75 -21.62 12.93 -11.26
C ARG A 75 -21.45 11.68 -12.13
N ALA A 76 -20.44 10.85 -11.86
CA ALA A 76 -20.25 9.59 -12.58
C ALA A 76 -21.43 8.63 -12.37
N VAL A 77 -21.96 8.54 -11.14
CA VAL A 77 -23.14 7.73 -10.80
C VAL A 77 -24.42 8.27 -11.47
N GLU A 78 -24.56 9.59 -11.61
CA GLU A 78 -25.68 10.19 -12.37
C GLU A 78 -25.63 9.82 -13.85
N LEU A 79 -24.43 9.82 -14.45
CA LEU A 79 -24.22 9.55 -15.87
C LEU A 79 -24.31 8.06 -16.21
N ALA A 80 -23.87 7.18 -15.31
CA ALA A 80 -23.90 5.72 -15.46
C ALA A 80 -24.37 5.06 -14.15
N PRO A 81 -25.70 5.05 -13.88
CA PRO A 81 -26.26 4.48 -12.65
C PRO A 81 -26.00 2.98 -12.46
N GLU A 82 -25.67 2.26 -13.52
CA GLU A 82 -25.33 0.84 -13.49
C GLU A 82 -23.84 0.56 -13.17
N ASP A 83 -22.97 1.58 -13.20
CA ASP A 83 -21.57 1.42 -12.83
C ASP A 83 -21.45 1.26 -11.30
N GLY A 84 -21.51 0.01 -10.84
CA GLY A 84 -21.33 -0.35 -9.43
C GLY A 84 -19.99 0.13 -8.86
N SER A 85 -18.95 0.21 -9.70
CA SER A 85 -17.65 0.69 -9.24
C SER A 85 -17.66 2.22 -9.03
N ALA A 86 -18.40 3.00 -9.83
CA ALA A 86 -18.60 4.44 -9.57
C ALA A 86 -19.27 4.68 -8.21
N ARG A 87 -20.26 3.83 -7.91
CA ARG A 87 -21.02 3.89 -6.67
C ARG A 87 -20.20 3.44 -5.46
N TYR A 88 -19.35 2.43 -5.64
CA TYR A 88 -18.37 2.04 -4.63
C TYR A 88 -17.40 3.18 -4.32
N ASP A 89 -16.85 3.84 -5.34
CA ASP A 89 -15.94 4.97 -5.18
C ASP A 89 -16.65 6.16 -4.47
N LEU A 90 -17.95 6.37 -4.73
CA LEU A 90 -18.78 7.35 -4.03
C LEU A 90 -18.98 6.98 -2.54
N ALA A 91 -19.15 5.70 -2.22
CA ALA A 91 -19.23 5.22 -0.84
C ALA A 91 -17.92 5.48 -0.08
N ALA A 92 -16.77 5.20 -0.71
CA ALA A 92 -15.45 5.48 -0.14
C ALA A 92 -15.22 6.97 0.11
N ALA A 93 -15.60 7.83 -0.85
CA ALA A 93 -15.53 9.29 -0.66
C ALA A 93 -16.47 9.78 0.46
N SER A 94 -17.67 9.19 0.57
CA SER A 94 -18.63 9.46 1.65
C SER A 94 -18.05 9.10 3.03
N ILE A 95 -17.34 7.98 3.16
CA ILE A 95 -16.63 7.60 4.39
C ILE A 95 -15.61 8.68 4.78
N ALA A 96 -14.78 9.12 3.83
CA ALA A 96 -13.73 10.11 4.08
C ALA A 96 -14.29 11.49 4.50
N LEU A 97 -15.56 11.78 4.17
CA LEU A 97 -16.29 12.98 4.60
C LEU A 97 -17.10 12.77 5.90
N GLY A 98 -17.08 11.58 6.50
CA GLY A 98 -17.87 11.24 7.68
C GLY A 98 -19.36 11.02 7.41
N ARG A 99 -19.77 10.85 6.14
CA ARG A 99 -21.17 10.67 5.73
C ARG A 99 -21.54 9.19 5.76
N ILE A 100 -21.52 8.61 6.96
CA ILE A 100 -21.61 7.16 7.15
C ILE A 100 -22.94 6.57 6.66
N ASP A 101 -24.08 7.24 6.88
CA ASP A 101 -25.38 6.74 6.40
C ASP A 101 -25.46 6.73 4.86
N ALA A 102 -24.87 7.74 4.20
CA ALA A 102 -24.79 7.77 2.73
C ALA A 102 -23.87 6.66 2.19
N ALA A 103 -22.72 6.45 2.82
CA ALA A 103 -21.81 5.36 2.46
C ALA A 103 -22.49 3.99 2.58
N GLU A 104 -23.25 3.75 3.65
CA GLU A 104 -23.99 2.50 3.83
C GLU A 104 -25.02 2.29 2.72
N ALA A 105 -25.81 3.32 2.39
CA ALA A 105 -26.80 3.25 1.32
C ALA A 105 -26.15 2.98 -0.06
N HIS A 106 -24.96 3.52 -0.31
CA HIS A 106 -24.20 3.25 -1.52
C HIS A 106 -23.69 1.81 -1.57
N PHE A 107 -23.10 1.29 -0.48
CA PHE A 107 -22.69 -0.11 -0.43
C PHE A 107 -23.88 -1.08 -0.52
N ASP A 108 -25.01 -0.76 0.10
CA ASP A 108 -26.25 -1.56 -0.02
C ASP A 108 -26.68 -1.71 -1.47
N ARG A 109 -26.58 -0.62 -2.24
CA ARG A 109 -26.89 -0.64 -3.66
C ARG A 109 -25.85 -1.43 -4.46
N VAL A 110 -24.56 -1.26 -4.17
CA VAL A 110 -23.49 -2.05 -4.83
C VAL A 110 -23.71 -3.55 -4.59
N ILE A 111 -24.01 -3.95 -3.37
CA ILE A 111 -24.29 -5.34 -2.99
C ILE A 111 -25.57 -5.86 -3.67
N ALA A 112 -26.61 -5.04 -3.78
CA ALA A 112 -27.84 -5.42 -4.47
C ALA A 112 -27.63 -5.63 -5.98
N ASP A 113 -26.81 -4.79 -6.61
CA ASP A 113 -26.54 -4.85 -8.05
C ASP A 113 -25.51 -5.96 -8.38
N ASN A 114 -24.50 -6.16 -7.51
CA ASN A 114 -23.50 -7.21 -7.60
C ASN A 114 -23.30 -7.89 -6.23
N PRO A 115 -24.05 -8.97 -5.94
CA PRO A 115 -23.91 -9.69 -4.67
C PRO A 115 -22.52 -10.27 -4.41
N ARG A 116 -21.67 -10.38 -5.44
CA ARG A 116 -20.28 -10.90 -5.35
C ARG A 116 -19.23 -9.81 -5.17
N ASP A 117 -19.62 -8.57 -4.93
CA ASP A 117 -18.69 -7.51 -4.55
C ASP A 117 -18.30 -7.65 -3.07
N TRP A 118 -17.34 -8.54 -2.79
CA TRP A 118 -16.95 -8.89 -1.43
C TRP A 118 -16.30 -7.73 -0.66
N ASP A 119 -15.67 -6.79 -1.38
CA ASP A 119 -15.11 -5.58 -0.80
C ASP A 119 -16.22 -4.64 -0.31
N ALA A 120 -17.34 -4.52 -1.04
CA ALA A 120 -18.50 -3.75 -0.58
C ALA A 120 -19.10 -4.33 0.71
N TRP A 121 -19.23 -5.66 0.81
CA TRP A 121 -19.67 -6.33 2.05
C TRP A 121 -18.72 -6.04 3.22
N ALA A 122 -17.41 -6.18 2.99
CA ALA A 122 -16.40 -5.94 4.01
C ALA A 122 -16.42 -4.48 4.48
N ASN A 123 -16.42 -3.51 3.56
CA ASN A 123 -16.45 -2.10 3.91
C ASN A 123 -17.74 -1.69 4.60
N ARG A 124 -18.90 -2.20 4.17
CA ARG A 124 -20.16 -1.95 4.86
C ARG A 124 -20.11 -2.39 6.32
N SER A 125 -19.55 -3.56 6.60
CA SER A 125 -19.44 -4.08 7.97
C SER A 125 -18.60 -3.20 8.89
N THR A 126 -17.63 -2.44 8.36
CA THR A 126 -16.72 -1.61 9.16
C THR A 126 -17.24 -0.19 9.41
N LEU A 127 -18.31 0.24 8.73
CA LEU A 127 -18.85 1.61 8.82
C LEU A 127 -19.25 2.03 10.24
N ARG A 128 -19.65 1.08 11.08
CA ARG A 128 -20.20 1.32 12.42
C ARG A 128 -20.13 0.06 13.26
N ARG A 129 -20.21 0.21 14.59
CA ARG A 129 -20.33 -0.92 15.51
C ARG A 129 -21.66 -1.65 15.28
N ALA A 130 -21.64 -2.96 15.12
CA ALA A 130 -22.86 -3.75 15.04
C ALA A 130 -23.57 -3.82 16.40
N THR A 131 -24.90 -3.84 16.38
CA THR A 131 -25.75 -4.04 17.56
C THR A 131 -26.79 -5.13 17.28
N ALA A 132 -27.49 -5.58 18.31
CA ALA A 132 -28.56 -6.56 18.17
C ALA A 132 -29.65 -6.08 17.17
N GLU A 133 -29.90 -4.78 17.12
CA GLU A 133 -30.90 -4.15 16.26
C GLU A 133 -30.37 -3.80 14.86
N ARG A 134 -29.05 -3.58 14.72
CA ARG A 134 -28.42 -3.16 13.47
C ARG A 134 -27.12 -3.92 13.25
N ASN A 135 -27.24 -5.03 12.53
CA ASN A 135 -26.14 -5.87 12.06
C ASN A 135 -26.52 -6.52 10.72
N HIS A 136 -25.54 -7.17 10.10
CA HIS A 136 -25.67 -7.86 8.82
C HIS A 136 -25.29 -9.34 8.92
N VAL A 137 -25.10 -9.88 10.13
CA VAL A 137 -24.64 -11.26 10.37
C VAL A 137 -25.42 -12.27 9.54
N ALA A 138 -26.76 -12.27 9.58
CA ALA A 138 -27.57 -13.22 8.85
C ALA A 138 -27.43 -13.09 7.32
N ALA A 139 -27.18 -11.88 6.80
CA ALA A 139 -26.95 -11.65 5.38
C ALA A 139 -25.54 -12.09 4.97
N LEU A 140 -24.53 -11.83 5.81
CA LEU A 140 -23.15 -12.25 5.61
C LEU A 140 -23.01 -13.77 5.66
N GLU A 141 -23.67 -14.45 6.61
CA GLU A 141 -23.72 -15.92 6.70
C GLU A 141 -24.32 -16.53 5.43
N ARG A 142 -25.42 -15.95 4.93
CA ARG A 142 -26.05 -16.40 3.68
C ARG A 142 -25.15 -16.19 2.48
N ALA A 143 -24.58 -14.99 2.32
CA ALA A 143 -23.67 -14.68 1.22
C ALA A 143 -22.45 -15.62 1.22
N LEU A 144 -21.90 -15.94 2.40
CA LEU A 144 -20.79 -16.87 2.55
C LEU A 144 -21.18 -18.30 2.17
N ALA A 145 -22.39 -18.75 2.53
CA ALA A 145 -22.89 -20.07 2.15
C ALA A 145 -23.16 -20.19 0.65
N GLU A 146 -23.67 -19.13 0.01
CA GLU A 146 -23.93 -19.08 -1.44
C GLU A 146 -22.65 -18.98 -2.27
N ALA A 147 -21.60 -18.37 -1.72
CA ALA A 147 -20.29 -18.23 -2.36
C ALA A 147 -19.38 -19.46 -2.18
N ASP A 148 -19.94 -20.68 -2.10
CA ASP A 148 -19.13 -21.88 -1.84
C ASP A 148 -18.01 -22.06 -2.88
N GLY A 149 -16.84 -22.45 -2.39
CA GLY A 149 -15.60 -22.55 -3.17
C GLY A 149 -14.90 -21.22 -3.48
N ASP A 150 -15.51 -20.07 -3.23
CA ASP A 150 -14.89 -18.76 -3.48
C ASP A 150 -13.94 -18.36 -2.34
N GLY A 151 -12.64 -18.42 -2.62
CA GLY A 151 -11.60 -18.06 -1.67
C GLY A 151 -11.58 -16.57 -1.30
N ASP A 152 -11.98 -15.67 -2.21
CA ASP A 152 -12.07 -14.24 -1.92
C ASP A 152 -13.25 -13.96 -0.99
N ALA A 153 -14.40 -14.59 -1.26
CA ALA A 153 -15.59 -14.49 -0.41
C ALA A 153 -15.29 -14.95 1.02
N ARG A 154 -14.64 -16.12 1.18
CA ARG A 154 -14.27 -16.66 2.50
C ARG A 154 -13.38 -15.71 3.31
N ILE A 155 -12.49 -14.98 2.64
CA ILE A 155 -11.61 -14.01 3.30
C ILE A 155 -12.39 -12.76 3.69
N ALA A 156 -13.05 -12.12 2.73
CA ALA A 156 -13.72 -10.84 2.94
C ALA A 156 -14.95 -10.95 3.87
N LEU A 157 -15.85 -11.91 3.60
CA LEU A 157 -17.05 -12.13 4.41
C LEU A 157 -16.70 -12.72 5.78
N GLY A 158 -15.66 -13.56 5.86
CA GLY A 158 -15.17 -14.08 7.14
C GLY A 158 -14.61 -12.99 8.05
N HIS A 159 -13.88 -12.01 7.52
CA HIS A 159 -13.46 -10.83 8.29
C HIS A 159 -14.66 -9.95 8.70
N ALA A 160 -15.63 -9.75 7.81
CA ALA A 160 -16.85 -8.99 8.12
C ALA A 160 -17.66 -9.65 9.26
N LEU A 161 -17.87 -10.98 9.18
CA LEU A 161 -18.52 -11.77 10.22
C LEU A 161 -17.76 -11.70 11.53
N ALA A 162 -16.43 -11.88 11.50
CA ALA A 162 -15.61 -11.81 12.70
C ALA A 162 -15.80 -10.47 13.42
N LYS A 163 -15.74 -9.37 12.66
CA LYS A 163 -15.93 -8.02 13.18
C LYS A 163 -17.32 -7.82 13.78
N GLU A 164 -18.39 -8.26 13.09
CA GLU A 164 -19.75 -8.07 13.62
C GLU A 164 -20.06 -8.98 14.82
N TYR A 165 -19.59 -10.22 14.82
CA TYR A 165 -19.69 -11.09 15.99
C TYR A 165 -18.95 -10.51 17.20
N GLU A 166 -17.76 -9.93 17.00
CA GLU A 166 -17.00 -9.28 18.07
C GLU A 166 -17.77 -8.09 18.67
N ASP A 167 -18.35 -7.23 17.81
CA ASP A 167 -19.18 -6.10 18.24
C ASP A 167 -20.41 -6.54 19.05
N LEU A 168 -20.98 -7.70 18.72
CA LEU A 168 -22.09 -8.34 19.42
C LEU A 168 -21.68 -9.12 20.68
N GLY A 169 -20.38 -9.22 20.98
CA GLY A 169 -19.84 -9.97 22.12
C GLY A 169 -19.80 -11.49 21.92
N GLN A 170 -19.99 -11.97 20.68
CA GLN A 170 -19.99 -13.39 20.30
C GLN A 170 -18.56 -13.85 19.94
N TYR A 171 -17.66 -13.81 20.92
CA TYR A 171 -16.22 -13.97 20.68
C TYR A 171 -15.80 -15.32 20.09
N ASP A 172 -16.47 -16.43 20.47
CA ASP A 172 -16.16 -17.75 19.91
C ASP A 172 -16.48 -17.82 18.41
N GLN A 173 -17.62 -17.25 18.00
CA GLN A 173 -18.03 -17.15 16.60
C GLN A 173 -17.12 -16.18 15.83
N ALA A 174 -16.75 -15.07 16.45
CA ALA A 174 -15.82 -14.10 15.89
C ALA A 174 -14.46 -14.75 15.57
N PHE A 175 -13.90 -15.48 16.54
CA PHE A 175 -12.64 -16.18 16.37
C PHE A 175 -12.71 -17.28 15.31
N ALA A 176 -13.79 -18.06 15.27
CA ALA A 176 -14.00 -19.10 14.26
C ALA A 176 -14.05 -18.50 12.84
N ALA A 177 -14.80 -17.41 12.65
CA ALA A 177 -14.87 -16.71 11.36
C ALA A 177 -13.51 -16.12 10.94
N LEU A 178 -12.81 -15.47 11.86
CA LEU A 178 -11.48 -14.90 11.62
C LEU A 178 -10.47 -15.97 11.25
N LYS A 179 -10.49 -17.10 11.96
CA LYS A 179 -9.61 -18.24 11.68
C LYS A 179 -9.88 -18.80 10.27
N ALA A 180 -11.15 -19.00 9.91
CA ALA A 180 -11.50 -19.50 8.58
C ALA A 180 -11.03 -18.56 7.46
N ALA A 181 -11.19 -17.24 7.64
CA ALA A 181 -10.69 -16.24 6.71
C ALA A 181 -9.15 -16.25 6.61
N ALA A 182 -8.45 -16.35 7.74
CA ALA A 182 -7.00 -16.42 7.79
C ALA A 182 -6.45 -17.70 7.14
N ASP A 183 -7.08 -18.85 7.38
CA ASP A 183 -6.73 -20.13 6.74
C ASP A 183 -6.93 -20.05 5.21
N ALA A 184 -8.05 -19.48 4.75
CA ALA A 184 -8.32 -19.27 3.34
C ALA A 184 -7.28 -18.35 2.68
N ARG A 185 -6.89 -17.26 3.35
CA ARG A 185 -5.81 -16.37 2.90
C ARG A 185 -4.47 -17.10 2.87
N ARG A 186 -4.18 -17.91 3.89
CA ARG A 186 -2.93 -18.68 4.00
C ARG A 186 -2.78 -19.69 2.88
N ALA A 187 -3.87 -20.37 2.50
CA ALA A 187 -3.89 -21.35 1.42
C ALA A 187 -3.58 -20.74 0.04
N ARG A 188 -3.83 -19.44 -0.15
CA ARG A 188 -3.57 -18.71 -1.40
C ARG A 188 -2.21 -18.00 -1.43
N LEU A 189 -1.53 -17.95 -0.30
CA LEU A 189 -0.24 -17.28 -0.19
C LEU A 189 0.87 -18.21 -0.69
N SER A 190 1.55 -17.80 -1.76
CA SER A 190 2.81 -18.41 -2.24
C SER A 190 3.99 -18.08 -1.31
N TYR A 191 3.85 -18.41 -0.03
CA TYR A 191 4.84 -18.17 1.01
C TYR A 191 5.09 -19.45 1.80
N ARG A 192 6.36 -19.83 1.91
CA ARG A 192 6.80 -20.92 2.78
C ARG A 192 7.83 -20.37 3.75
N VAL A 193 7.56 -20.58 5.04
CA VAL A 193 8.51 -20.24 6.11
C VAL A 193 9.87 -20.91 5.88
N ALA A 194 9.87 -22.12 5.30
CA ALA A 194 11.09 -22.84 4.92
C ALA A 194 12.01 -22.01 4.00
N ASP A 195 11.47 -21.28 3.03
CA ASP A 195 12.26 -20.51 2.07
C ASP A 195 13.00 -19.35 2.76
N ASP A 196 12.37 -18.72 3.76
CA ASP A 196 13.02 -17.68 4.57
C ASP A 196 14.07 -18.26 5.52
N VAL A 197 13.79 -19.41 6.14
CA VAL A 197 14.76 -20.13 6.98
C VAL A 197 15.99 -20.52 6.17
N GLU A 198 15.81 -21.07 4.97
CA GLU A 198 16.90 -21.39 4.04
C GLU A 198 17.69 -20.13 3.64
N THR A 199 16.99 -19.02 3.38
CA THR A 199 17.63 -17.72 3.10
C THR A 199 18.48 -17.26 4.28
N MET A 200 17.99 -17.36 5.52
CA MET A 200 18.73 -16.99 6.73
C MET A 200 19.97 -17.86 6.93
N VAL A 201 19.86 -19.17 6.71
CA VAL A 201 20.99 -20.11 6.76
C VAL A 201 22.03 -19.76 5.70
N ALA A 202 21.62 -19.45 4.48
CA ALA A 202 22.52 -19.05 3.40
C ALA A 202 23.26 -17.74 3.71
N ILE A 203 22.57 -16.75 4.29
CA ILE A 203 23.19 -15.50 4.77
C ILE A 203 24.25 -15.82 5.83
N ALA A 204 23.90 -16.60 6.85
CA ALA A 204 24.82 -16.95 7.94
C ALA A 204 26.07 -17.70 7.43
N ALA A 205 25.90 -18.58 6.44
CA ALA A 205 27.03 -19.27 5.81
C ALA A 205 27.91 -18.34 4.97
N ALA A 206 27.33 -17.42 4.21
CA ALA A 206 28.07 -16.48 3.36
C ALA A 206 28.85 -15.43 4.18
N PHE A 207 28.27 -14.99 5.30
CA PHE A 207 28.84 -14.04 6.26
C PHE A 207 29.28 -14.75 7.54
N SER A 208 30.13 -15.77 7.41
CA SER A 208 30.60 -16.57 8.54
C SER A 208 31.40 -15.76 9.56
N VAL A 209 31.50 -16.29 10.78
CA VAL A 209 32.27 -15.67 11.87
C VAL A 209 33.73 -15.46 11.46
N GLU A 210 34.32 -16.39 10.71
CA GLU A 210 35.69 -16.29 10.20
C GLU A 210 35.84 -15.10 9.25
N ARG A 211 34.90 -14.95 8.29
CA ARG A 211 34.89 -13.81 7.38
C ARG A 211 34.73 -12.49 8.13
N LEU A 212 33.80 -12.42 9.09
CA LEU A 212 33.56 -11.22 9.88
C LEU A 212 34.77 -10.84 10.74
N ARG A 213 35.50 -11.83 11.28
CA ARG A 213 36.75 -11.60 12.03
C ARG A 213 37.92 -11.20 11.14
N ALA A 214 37.93 -11.65 9.89
CA ALA A 214 38.94 -11.27 8.90
C ALA A 214 38.69 -9.88 8.29
N ALA A 215 37.55 -9.24 8.58
CA ALA A 215 37.25 -7.91 8.09
C ALA A 215 38.26 -6.88 8.63
N PRO A 216 38.56 -5.81 7.86
CA PRO A 216 39.47 -4.76 8.30
C PRO A 216 39.04 -4.15 9.64
N ALA A 217 40.01 -3.79 10.47
CA ALA A 217 39.75 -3.06 11.70
C ALA A 217 39.07 -1.70 11.40
N ALA A 218 38.19 -1.27 12.30
CA ALA A 218 37.50 0.01 12.17
C ALA A 218 38.50 1.17 12.02
N SER A 219 38.23 2.09 11.09
CA SER A 219 39.11 3.23 10.78
C SER A 219 39.21 4.28 11.90
N GLY A 220 38.50 4.09 13.02
CA GLY A 220 38.43 5.05 14.14
C GLY A 220 37.65 6.34 13.82
N GLU A 221 37.22 6.52 12.57
CA GLU A 221 36.45 7.69 12.14
C GLU A 221 34.98 7.60 12.57
N PRO A 222 34.32 8.75 12.88
CA PRO A 222 32.88 8.79 13.07
C PRO A 222 32.14 8.12 11.90
N GLY A 223 31.13 7.33 12.21
CA GLY A 223 30.42 6.51 11.22
C GLY A 223 28.98 6.22 11.61
N PRO A 224 28.22 5.59 10.70
CA PRO A 224 26.84 5.20 10.96
C PRO A 224 26.76 4.20 12.11
N ILE A 225 25.75 4.38 12.97
CA ILE A 225 25.39 3.42 14.01
C ILE A 225 24.16 2.66 13.51
N PHE A 226 24.27 1.33 13.39
CA PHE A 226 23.14 0.48 13.03
C PHE A 226 22.49 -0.08 14.29
N ILE A 227 21.18 0.07 14.43
CA ILE A 227 20.38 -0.53 15.50
C ILE A 227 19.63 -1.71 14.89
N LEU A 228 19.97 -2.93 15.31
CA LEU A 228 19.37 -4.16 14.80
C LEU A 228 18.44 -4.76 15.86
N GLY A 229 17.24 -5.17 15.44
CA GLY A 229 16.25 -5.78 16.33
C GLY A 229 15.01 -6.24 15.57
N LEU A 230 14.18 -7.05 16.25
CA LEU A 230 12.88 -7.44 15.71
C LEU A 230 11.89 -6.27 15.78
N PRO A 231 10.85 -6.24 14.92
CA PRO A 231 9.78 -5.27 15.06
C PRO A 231 9.25 -5.24 16.49
N ARG A 232 9.09 -4.03 17.06
CA ARG A 232 8.61 -3.79 18.43
C ARG A 232 9.58 -4.21 19.57
N SER A 233 10.85 -4.47 19.30
CA SER A 233 11.85 -4.79 20.33
C SER A 233 12.53 -3.57 20.98
N GLY A 234 11.98 -2.36 20.81
CA GLY A 234 12.52 -1.13 21.41
C GLY A 234 13.66 -0.46 20.64
N THR A 235 13.89 -0.78 19.37
CA THR A 235 14.93 -0.15 18.53
C THR A 235 14.78 1.38 18.46
N THR A 236 13.55 1.89 18.34
CA THR A 236 13.27 3.34 18.38
C THR A 236 13.62 3.98 19.72
N LEU A 237 13.48 3.26 20.83
CA LEU A 237 13.89 3.78 22.14
C LEU A 237 15.41 3.90 22.22
N VAL A 238 16.14 2.87 21.74
CA VAL A 238 17.61 2.91 21.65
C VAL A 238 18.09 4.05 20.76
N ASP A 239 17.43 4.26 19.61
CA ASP A 239 17.72 5.38 18.71
C ASP A 239 17.59 6.74 19.41
N ARG A 240 16.51 6.93 20.19
CA ARG A 240 16.30 8.15 20.98
C ARG A 240 17.33 8.34 22.09
N ILE A 241 17.75 7.27 22.75
CA ILE A 241 18.79 7.33 23.79
C ILE A 241 20.13 7.73 23.17
N LEU A 242 20.49 7.19 22.01
CA LEU A 242 21.75 7.53 21.33
C LEU A 242 21.72 8.95 20.76
N SER A 243 20.62 9.33 20.10
CA SER A 243 20.44 10.65 19.50
C SER A 243 20.19 11.78 20.51
N SER A 244 20.08 11.49 21.81
CA SER A 244 20.13 12.53 22.84
C SER A 244 21.52 13.12 23.01
N HIS A 245 22.57 12.48 22.48
CA HIS A 245 23.93 12.99 22.50
C HIS A 245 24.18 13.93 21.30
N SER A 246 24.75 15.12 21.54
CA SER A 246 24.94 16.19 20.53
C SER A 246 25.79 15.81 19.31
N ARG A 247 26.51 14.69 19.38
CA ARG A 247 27.36 14.14 18.30
C ARG A 247 26.70 13.02 17.50
N VAL A 248 25.46 12.68 17.82
CA VAL A 248 24.71 11.58 17.19
C VAL A 248 23.40 12.14 16.66
N ALA A 249 23.15 11.95 15.37
CA ALA A 249 21.89 12.30 14.74
C ALA A 249 21.15 11.02 14.34
N SER A 250 19.85 10.96 14.62
CA SER A 250 18.99 9.88 14.12
C SER A 250 18.70 10.10 12.64
N LEU A 251 18.76 9.01 11.87
CA LEU A 251 18.33 8.98 10.47
C LEU A 251 17.00 8.22 10.30
N GLY A 252 16.42 7.68 11.38
CA GLY A 252 15.22 6.86 11.32
C GLY A 252 15.39 5.54 10.55
N GLU A 253 14.30 5.04 9.97
CA GLU A 253 14.23 3.74 9.28
C GLU A 253 14.44 3.89 7.76
N ILE A 254 15.60 4.41 7.35
CA ILE A 254 15.94 4.58 5.93
C ILE A 254 16.33 3.27 5.24
N GLN A 255 16.05 3.18 3.94
CA GLN A 255 16.34 1.99 3.11
C GLN A 255 17.67 2.10 2.34
N ASP A 256 18.41 3.19 2.50
CA ASP A 256 19.59 3.52 1.68
C ASP A 256 20.70 2.47 1.73
N PHE A 257 20.90 1.80 2.87
CA PHE A 257 21.88 0.71 2.95
C PHE A 257 21.49 -0.46 2.06
N ALA A 258 20.21 -0.89 2.11
CA ALA A 258 19.69 -1.96 1.27
C ALA A 258 19.78 -1.58 -0.22
N LEU A 259 19.45 -0.33 -0.57
CA LEU A 259 19.58 0.18 -1.94
C LEU A 259 21.03 0.19 -2.43
N ALA A 260 21.97 0.67 -1.61
CA ALA A 260 23.39 0.65 -1.96
C ALA A 260 23.94 -0.77 -2.11
N LEU A 261 23.47 -1.71 -1.30
CA LEU A 261 23.84 -3.13 -1.39
C LEU A 261 23.27 -3.78 -2.66
N ILE A 262 22.01 -3.52 -3.00
CA ILE A 262 21.40 -4.05 -4.24
C ILE A 262 22.12 -3.47 -5.47
N GLU A 263 22.41 -2.17 -5.47
CA GLU A 263 23.16 -1.52 -6.55
C GLU A 263 24.57 -2.11 -6.71
N GLY A 264 25.29 -2.29 -5.59
CA GLY A 264 26.63 -2.89 -5.59
C GLY A 264 26.65 -4.37 -5.97
N ALA A 265 25.61 -5.14 -5.63
CA ALA A 265 25.49 -6.54 -6.02
C ALA A 265 25.10 -6.72 -7.51
N GLY A 266 24.49 -5.68 -8.10
CA GLY A 266 23.92 -5.69 -9.44
C GLY A 266 22.68 -6.56 -9.55
N GLN A 267 22.25 -6.85 -10.79
CA GLN A 267 21.07 -7.68 -11.03
C GLN A 267 21.34 -9.14 -10.62
N ALA A 268 20.69 -9.57 -9.53
CA ALA A 268 20.70 -10.93 -9.04
C ALA A 268 19.52 -11.73 -9.62
N ARG A 269 19.74 -13.02 -9.88
CA ARG A 269 18.70 -13.91 -10.44
C ARG A 269 17.68 -14.35 -9.39
N ASP A 270 18.14 -14.56 -8.16
CA ASP A 270 17.36 -15.04 -7.04
C ASP A 270 18.01 -14.60 -5.71
N LYS A 271 17.39 -14.93 -4.58
CA LYS A 271 17.90 -14.61 -3.23
C LYS A 271 19.30 -15.21 -2.99
N ALA A 272 19.55 -16.45 -3.41
CA ALA A 272 20.83 -17.10 -3.19
C ALA A 272 21.97 -16.47 -4.00
N ASP A 273 21.68 -16.05 -5.23
CA ASP A 273 22.61 -15.28 -6.07
C ASP A 273 22.91 -13.91 -5.48
N LEU A 274 21.89 -13.22 -4.94
CA LEU A 274 22.07 -11.95 -4.25
C LEU A 274 22.99 -12.11 -3.03
N ILE A 275 22.79 -13.16 -2.21
CA ILE A 275 23.63 -13.45 -1.03
C ILE A 275 25.09 -13.69 -1.44
N ARG A 276 25.33 -14.50 -2.48
CA ARG A 276 26.69 -14.76 -2.96
C ARG A 276 27.37 -13.49 -3.48
N ARG A 277 26.66 -12.71 -4.29
CA ARG A 277 27.16 -11.43 -4.84
C ARG A 277 27.45 -10.44 -3.72
N SER A 278 26.57 -10.34 -2.71
CA SER A 278 26.77 -9.42 -1.59
C SER A 278 27.91 -9.83 -0.66
N ALA A 279 28.21 -11.11 -0.52
CA ALA A 279 29.38 -11.57 0.21
C ALA A 279 30.70 -11.35 -0.54
N ALA A 280 30.66 -11.25 -1.87
CA ALA A 280 31.84 -11.12 -2.74
C ALA A 280 32.13 -9.70 -3.23
N MET A 281 31.24 -8.73 -2.97
CA MET A 281 31.42 -7.35 -3.42
C MET A 281 32.52 -6.61 -2.62
N ASP A 282 32.92 -5.46 -3.15
CA ASP A 282 33.78 -4.51 -2.43
C ASP A 282 32.99 -3.82 -1.31
N HIS A 283 33.16 -4.29 -0.08
CA HIS A 283 32.49 -3.75 1.10
C HIS A 283 32.97 -2.33 1.48
N ASP A 284 34.19 -1.95 1.10
CA ASP A 284 34.69 -0.59 1.33
C ASP A 284 33.99 0.39 0.38
N LEU A 285 33.81 0.01 -0.89
CA LEU A 285 33.02 0.79 -1.85
C LEU A 285 31.56 0.89 -1.41
N LEU A 286 30.95 -0.21 -0.94
CA LEU A 286 29.61 -0.19 -0.37
C LEU A 286 29.51 0.82 0.78
N GLY A 287 30.46 0.79 1.73
CA GLY A 287 30.51 1.71 2.86
C GLY A 287 30.64 3.18 2.44
N ARG A 288 31.50 3.49 1.46
CA ARG A 288 31.63 4.85 0.90
C ARG A 288 30.34 5.32 0.22
N ASN A 289 29.72 4.46 -0.59
CA ASN A 289 28.48 4.77 -1.30
C ASN A 289 27.33 5.03 -0.32
N TYR A 290 27.20 4.20 0.72
CA TYR A 290 26.19 4.40 1.76
C TYR A 290 26.40 5.72 2.51
N ARG A 291 27.63 6.03 2.94
CA ARG A 291 27.97 7.29 3.61
C ARG A 291 27.61 8.51 2.75
N ALA A 292 27.92 8.46 1.45
CA ALA A 292 27.59 9.56 0.53
C ALA A 292 26.07 9.80 0.39
N ARG A 293 25.25 8.74 0.49
CA ARG A 293 23.79 8.84 0.46
C ARG A 293 23.25 9.51 1.73
N VAL A 294 23.67 9.04 2.91
CA VAL A 294 23.12 9.55 4.18
C VAL A 294 23.55 10.98 4.52
N VAL A 295 24.75 11.41 4.10
CA VAL A 295 25.20 12.80 4.29
C VAL A 295 24.28 13.79 3.54
N ARG A 296 23.74 13.41 2.38
CA ARG A 296 22.80 14.26 1.64
C ARG A 296 21.46 14.42 2.36
N ILE A 297 21.05 13.41 3.14
CA ILE A 297 19.79 13.41 3.89
C ILE A 297 19.92 14.29 5.14
N SER A 298 21.07 14.30 5.82
CA SER A 298 21.27 15.09 7.06
C SER A 298 21.46 16.60 6.84
N VAL A 299 21.58 17.05 5.59
CA VAL A 299 21.78 18.47 5.23
C VAL A 299 20.47 19.14 4.74
N GLN A 300 19.38 18.38 4.67
CA GLN A 300 18.02 18.87 4.39
C GLN A 300 17.20 18.98 5.68
#